data_AF-A0A534TKZ0-F1
#
_entry.id   AF-A0A534TKZ0-F1
#
_cell.length_a   1.000
_cell.length_b   1.000
_cell.length_c   1.000
_cell.angle_alpha   90.00
_cell.angle_beta   90.00
_cell.angle_gamma   90.00
#
_symmetry.space_group_name_H-M   'P 1'
#
loop_
_entity.id
_entity.type
_entity.pdbx_description
1 polymer ?
#
loop_
_entity_poly.entity_id
_entity_poly.type
_entity_poly.pdbx_seq_one_letter_code
_entity_poly.pdbx_strand_id
1 'polypeptide(L)'
;MSLRVLGVVGSLRRGSFNRALLRAATELAPDGMAITIFDGLAAIPPGKSVLNGKPAAIMGATPGATGTTRAQLALRQSFVFTNTCALLQPEVLVARAHEKIDAAGRVTDATTRKLVAQLLAAFADWAPRVGTAAGATRAS
;
A
#
# COMPACT_ATOMS: atom_id res chain seq x y z
N MET A 1 -12.10 -16.58 4.79
CA MET A 1 -11.83 -15.51 5.79
C MET A 1 -11.70 -14.20 5.03
N SER A 2 -12.30 -13.09 5.48
CA SER A 2 -12.24 -11.81 4.74
C SER A 2 -11.14 -10.91 5.33
N LEU A 3 -10.21 -10.48 4.48
CA LEU A 3 -9.13 -9.55 4.81
C LEU A 3 -9.54 -8.12 4.41
N ARG A 4 -9.62 -7.22 5.39
CA ARG A 4 -9.90 -5.79 5.14
C ARG A 4 -8.60 -5.00 5.19
N VAL A 5 -8.32 -4.27 4.13
CA VAL A 5 -7.09 -3.49 3.94
C VAL A 5 -7.43 -2.01 3.79
N LEU A 6 -6.71 -1.16 4.51
CA LEU A 6 -6.81 0.28 4.37
C LEU A 6 -5.76 0.77 3.36
N GLY A 7 -6.20 1.33 2.25
CA GLY A 7 -5.34 1.92 1.21
C GLY A 7 -5.10 3.40 1.47
N VAL A 8 -3.85 3.80 1.66
CA VAL A 8 -3.48 5.20 1.96
C VAL A 8 -2.72 5.80 0.78
N VAL A 9 -3.14 6.99 0.32
CA VAL A 9 -2.46 7.71 -0.77
C VAL A 9 -1.62 8.86 -0.20
N GLY A 10 -0.30 8.80 -0.39
CA GLY A 10 0.63 9.87 0.05
C GLY A 10 0.62 11.15 -0.79
N SER A 11 -0.44 11.41 -1.56
CA SER A 11 -0.51 12.57 -2.47
C SER A 11 -1.94 13.12 -2.58
N LEU A 12 -2.07 14.41 -2.32
CA LEU A 12 -3.34 15.14 -2.28
C LEU A 12 -3.77 15.75 -3.63
N ARG A 13 -2.89 15.75 -4.64
CA ARG A 13 -3.20 16.33 -5.97
C ARG A 13 -4.20 15.46 -6.74
N ARG A 14 -5.11 16.11 -7.50
CA ARG A 14 -6.18 15.45 -8.27
C ARG A 14 -5.67 14.39 -9.25
N GLY A 15 -4.56 14.64 -9.95
CA GLY A 15 -3.98 13.73 -10.95
C GLY A 15 -2.92 12.76 -10.43
N SER A 16 -2.99 12.33 -9.16
CA SER A 16 -1.95 11.51 -8.53
C SER A 16 -1.81 10.11 -9.16
N PHE A 17 -0.61 9.77 -9.65
CA PHE A 17 -0.28 8.42 -10.12
C PHE A 17 -0.39 7.36 -9.03
N ASN A 18 -0.10 7.71 -7.77
CA ASN A 18 -0.26 6.80 -6.64
C ASN A 18 -1.75 6.51 -6.35
N ARG A 19 -2.63 7.48 -6.63
CA ARG A 19 -4.09 7.27 -6.52
C ARG A 19 -4.59 6.34 -7.62
N ALA A 20 -4.11 6.53 -8.86
CA ALA A 20 -4.38 5.60 -9.96
C ALA A 20 -3.90 4.17 -9.65
N LEU A 21 -2.68 4.04 -9.11
CA LEU A 21 -2.13 2.75 -8.70
C LEU A 21 -2.97 2.09 -7.60
N LEU A 22 -3.43 2.86 -6.61
CA LEU A 22 -4.28 2.32 -5.55
C LEU A 22 -5.68 1.90 -6.05
N ARG A 23 -6.25 2.64 -7.01
CA ARG A 23 -7.49 2.22 -7.69
C ARG A 23 -7.28 0.89 -8.44
N ALA A 24 -6.18 0.75 -9.18
CA ALA A 24 -5.85 -0.51 -9.83
C ALA A 24 -5.69 -1.65 -8.81
N ALA A 25 -5.14 -1.40 -7.63
CA ALA A 25 -5.09 -2.40 -6.57
C ALA A 25 -6.49 -2.81 -6.07
N THR A 26 -7.45 -1.88 -5.98
CA THR A 26 -8.83 -2.24 -5.64
C THR A 26 -9.50 -3.13 -6.70
N GLU A 27 -9.17 -2.93 -7.97
CA GLU A 27 -9.67 -3.77 -9.08
C GLU A 27 -9.02 -5.17 -9.11
N LEU A 28 -7.77 -5.26 -8.66
CA LEU A 28 -6.94 -6.47 -8.70
C LEU A 28 -6.91 -7.22 -7.36
N ALA A 29 -7.71 -6.81 -6.39
CA ALA A 29 -7.78 -7.47 -5.10
C ALA A 29 -8.21 -8.94 -5.27
N PRO A 30 -7.48 -9.90 -4.67
CA PRO A 30 -7.87 -11.30 -4.73
C PRO A 30 -9.17 -11.54 -3.95
N ASP A 31 -9.82 -12.67 -4.22
CA ASP A 31 -11.02 -13.08 -3.50
C ASP A 31 -10.80 -13.07 -1.98
N GLY A 32 -11.77 -12.50 -1.28
CA GLY A 32 -11.71 -12.35 0.18
C GLY A 32 -10.91 -11.12 0.65
N MET A 33 -10.26 -10.34 -0.23
CA MET A 33 -9.65 -9.06 0.13
C MET A 33 -10.56 -7.88 -0.26
N ALA A 34 -10.81 -6.99 0.70
CA ALA A 34 -11.47 -5.71 0.45
C ALA A 34 -10.53 -4.55 0.78
N ILE A 35 -10.29 -3.66 -0.20
CA ILE A 35 -9.43 -2.49 -0.04
C ILE A 35 -10.30 -1.23 0.03
N THR A 36 -10.18 -0.49 1.14
CA THR A 36 -10.85 0.80 1.33
C THR A 36 -9.84 1.93 1.19
N ILE A 37 -10.05 2.84 0.23
CA ILE A 37 -9.19 4.01 0.06
C ILE A 37 -9.52 5.04 1.15
N PHE A 38 -8.50 5.48 1.88
CA PHE A 38 -8.61 6.46 2.95
C PHE A 38 -7.95 7.78 2.57
N ASP A 39 -8.77 8.83 2.49
CA ASP A 39 -8.34 10.19 2.17
C ASP A 39 -8.30 11.12 3.39
N GLY A 40 -8.56 10.60 4.59
CA GLY A 40 -8.67 11.37 5.84
C GLY A 40 -7.38 11.52 6.64
N LEU A 41 -6.18 11.40 6.03
CA LEU A 41 -4.90 11.49 6.76
C LEU A 41 -4.78 12.77 7.60
N ALA A 42 -5.30 13.90 7.10
CA ALA A 42 -5.27 15.18 7.78
C ALA A 42 -6.11 15.22 9.08
N ALA A 43 -7.02 14.26 9.27
CA ALA A 43 -7.92 14.20 10.41
C ALA A 43 -7.48 13.21 11.50
N ILE A 44 -6.30 12.59 11.37
CA ILE A 44 -5.80 11.61 12.35
C ILE A 44 -5.35 12.34 13.64
N PRO A 45 -5.96 12.05 14.81
CA PRO A 45 -5.54 12.68 16.07
C PRO A 45 -4.13 12.24 16.49
N PRO A 46 -3.32 13.13 17.08
CA PRO A 46 -2.00 12.77 17.59
C PRO A 46 -2.10 11.88 18.85
N GLY A 47 -1.06 11.08 19.10
CA GLY A 47 -0.84 10.46 20.41
C GLY A 47 -1.22 8.99 20.59
N LYS A 48 -1.74 8.30 19.57
CA LYS A 48 -1.90 6.82 19.59
C LYS A 48 -1.40 6.21 18.28
N SER A 49 -0.34 5.41 18.34
CA SER A 49 0.14 4.67 17.16
C SER A 49 -0.89 3.59 16.78
N VAL A 50 -1.72 3.89 15.78
CA VAL A 50 -2.71 2.97 15.21
C VAL A 50 -2.08 1.87 14.34
N LEU A 51 -0.77 1.99 14.07
CA LEU A 51 -0.03 1.10 13.18
C LEU A 51 0.78 0.02 13.93
N ASN A 52 0.83 0.05 15.26
CA ASN A 52 1.59 -0.93 16.04
C ASN A 52 1.19 -2.39 15.72
N GLY A 53 2.17 -3.17 15.26
CA GLY A 53 2.03 -4.57 14.88
C GLY A 53 1.17 -4.81 13.64
N LYS A 54 0.79 -3.75 12.91
CA LYS A 54 -0.03 -3.90 11.72
C LYS A 54 0.83 -4.37 10.53
N PRO A 55 0.36 -5.34 9.74
CA PRO A 55 0.97 -5.65 8.47
C PRO A 55 0.69 -4.53 7.46
N ALA A 56 1.69 -4.18 6.66
CA ALA A 56 1.61 -3.16 5.62
C ALA A 56 2.28 -3.65 4.32
N ALA A 57 1.73 -3.23 3.18
CA ALA A 57 2.35 -3.36 1.87
C ALA A 57 2.65 -1.95 1.32
N ILE A 58 3.74 -1.82 0.56
CA ILE A 58 4.17 -0.55 -0.02
C ILE A 58 4.24 -0.71 -1.54
N MET A 59 3.67 0.25 -2.25
CA MET A 59 3.78 0.38 -3.70
C MET A 59 3.82 1.85 -4.08
N GLY A 60 4.39 2.20 -5.23
CA GLY A 60 4.44 3.59 -5.65
C GLY A 60 4.68 3.79 -7.13
N ALA A 61 4.25 4.96 -7.61
CA ALA A 61 4.38 5.40 -8.99
C ALA A 61 4.94 6.83 -9.08
N THR A 62 5.87 7.05 -10.02
CA THR A 62 6.50 8.34 -10.29
C THR A 62 6.66 8.57 -11.79
N PRO A 63 6.62 9.84 -12.28
CA PRO A 63 6.95 10.12 -13.67
C PRO A 63 8.44 9.91 -13.99
N GLY A 64 9.33 9.96 -13.00
CA GLY A 64 10.77 9.80 -13.21
C GLY A 64 11.22 8.35 -13.46
N ALA A 65 12.47 8.19 -13.89
CA ALA A 65 13.04 6.89 -14.26
C ALA A 65 13.42 6.01 -13.04
N THR A 66 13.69 6.61 -11.88
CA THR A 66 14.24 5.89 -10.71
C THR A 66 13.19 5.18 -9.86
N GLY A 67 11.91 5.19 -10.26
CA GLY A 67 10.83 4.64 -9.44
C GLY A 67 10.69 5.35 -8.09
N THR A 68 9.96 4.74 -7.16
CA THR A 68 9.71 5.26 -5.81
C THR A 68 10.69 4.75 -4.75
N THR A 69 11.81 4.14 -5.15
CA THR A 69 12.73 3.39 -4.27
C THR A 69 13.14 4.16 -3.01
N ARG A 70 13.65 5.39 -3.16
CA ARG A 70 14.08 6.21 -2.00
C ARG A 70 12.94 6.50 -1.02
N ALA A 71 11.76 6.80 -1.55
CA ALA A 71 10.59 7.08 -0.72
C ALA A 71 10.13 5.83 0.04
N GLN A 72 10.15 4.65 -0.61
CA GLN A 72 9.79 3.40 0.05
C GLN A 72 10.81 2.99 1.11
N LEU A 73 12.12 3.17 0.86
CA LEU A 73 13.16 2.90 1.86
C LEU A 73 13.00 3.79 3.11
N ALA A 74 12.78 5.10 2.91
CA ALA A 74 12.51 6.01 4.01
C ALA A 74 11.24 5.64 4.79
N LEU A 75 10.17 5.24 4.09
CA LEU A 75 8.92 4.80 4.74
C LEU A 75 9.12 3.52 5.56
N ARG A 76 9.89 2.55 5.04
CA ARG A 76 10.25 1.33 5.79
C ARG A 76 11.03 1.67 7.05
N GLN A 77 11.95 2.64 6.99
CA GLN A 77 12.65 3.12 8.19
C GLN A 77 11.67 3.72 9.21
N SER A 78 10.68 4.51 8.79
CA SER A 78 9.64 5.04 9.69
C SER A 78 8.77 3.95 10.31
N PHE A 79 8.55 2.84 9.61
CA PHE A 79 7.79 1.70 10.12
C PHE A 79 8.48 0.98 11.30
N VAL A 80 9.80 1.09 11.45
CA VAL A 80 10.53 0.58 12.62
C VAL A 80 10.00 1.23 13.90
N PHE A 81 9.86 2.57 13.92
CA PHE A 81 9.40 3.29 15.11
C PHE A 81 7.96 2.93 15.51
N THR A 82 7.11 2.70 14.51
CA THR A 82 5.71 2.34 14.77
C THR A 82 5.50 0.84 15.00
N ASN A 83 6.56 0.03 14.91
CA ASN A 83 6.48 -1.43 14.91
C ASN A 83 5.48 -1.95 13.85
N THR A 84 5.44 -1.31 12.69
CA THR A 84 4.62 -1.73 11.55
C THR A 84 5.40 -2.77 10.75
N CYS A 85 4.80 -3.94 10.50
CA CYS A 85 5.47 -4.98 9.74
C CYS A 85 5.24 -4.75 8.25
N ALA A 86 6.29 -4.43 7.49
CA ALA A 86 6.16 -4.18 6.06
C ALA A 86 6.57 -5.39 5.22
N LEU A 87 5.69 -5.84 4.32
CA LEU A 87 6.01 -6.87 3.34
C LEU A 87 7.17 -6.39 2.46
N LEU A 88 8.21 -7.22 2.32
CA LEU A 88 9.43 -6.86 1.61
C LEU A 88 9.34 -7.14 0.11
N GLN A 89 8.66 -8.20 -0.29
CA GLN A 89 8.55 -8.67 -1.67
C GLN A 89 7.13 -9.18 -1.96
N PRO A 90 6.66 -9.07 -3.22
CA PRO A 90 7.33 -8.42 -4.35
C PRO A 90 7.34 -6.89 -4.23
N GLU A 91 8.32 -6.22 -4.83
CA GLU A 91 8.36 -4.76 -4.90
C GLU A 91 7.54 -4.20 -6.08
N VAL A 92 6.81 -3.13 -5.83
CA VAL A 92 6.05 -2.40 -6.87
C VAL A 92 6.60 -0.97 -6.97
N LEU A 93 7.50 -0.79 -7.93
CA LEU A 93 8.23 0.46 -8.21
C LEU A 93 7.93 0.92 -9.65
N VAL A 94 6.85 1.69 -9.82
CA VAL A 94 6.41 2.12 -11.14
C VAL A 94 7.16 3.39 -11.57
N ALA A 95 8.18 3.22 -12.40
CA ALA A 95 8.83 4.30 -13.12
C ALA A 95 8.03 4.72 -14.37
N ARG A 96 8.25 5.96 -14.84
CA ARG A 96 7.62 6.53 -16.04
C ARG A 96 6.09 6.38 -16.05
N ALA A 97 5.47 6.65 -14.91
CA ALA A 97 4.04 6.39 -14.69
C ALA A 97 3.11 7.11 -15.68
N HIS A 98 3.54 8.23 -16.27
CA HIS A 98 2.80 8.98 -17.28
C HIS A 98 2.61 8.22 -18.61
N GLU A 99 3.43 7.20 -18.88
CA GLU A 99 3.30 6.32 -20.06
C GLU A 99 2.40 5.11 -19.80
N LYS A 100 2.12 4.83 -18.52
CA LYS A 100 1.47 3.60 -18.04
C LYS A 100 0.07 3.84 -17.47
N ILE A 101 -0.31 5.12 -17.36
CA ILE A 101 -1.56 5.56 -16.77
C ILE A 101 -2.22 6.50 -17.77
N ASP A 102 -3.45 6.18 -18.16
CA ASP A 102 -4.22 6.97 -19.11
C ASP A 102 -4.74 8.29 -18.50
N ALA A 103 -5.33 9.14 -19.34
CA ALA A 103 -5.91 10.42 -18.90
C ALA A 103 -7.07 10.26 -17.89
N ALA A 104 -7.72 9.09 -17.85
CA ALA A 104 -8.76 8.76 -16.88
C ALA A 104 -8.19 8.27 -15.54
N GLY A 105 -6.86 8.16 -15.41
CA GLY A 105 -6.21 7.67 -14.20
C GLY A 105 -6.26 6.15 -14.05
N ARG A 106 -6.42 5.40 -15.14
CA ARG A 106 -6.38 3.94 -15.14
C ARG A 106 -4.99 3.45 -15.52
N VAL A 107 -4.49 2.47 -14.78
CA VAL A 107 -3.23 1.79 -15.12
C VAL A 107 -3.49 0.90 -16.34
N THR A 108 -2.84 1.19 -17.46
CA THR A 108 -2.96 0.44 -18.72
C THR A 108 -1.82 -0.55 -18.93
N ASP A 109 -0.67 -0.34 -18.27
CA ASP A 109 0.49 -1.23 -18.37
C ASP A 109 0.22 -2.59 -17.70
N ALA A 110 0.27 -3.65 -18.51
CA ALA A 110 0.01 -5.02 -18.06
C ALA A 110 1.03 -5.50 -17.03
N THR A 111 2.30 -5.09 -17.17
CA THR A 111 3.37 -5.46 -16.22
C THR A 111 3.10 -4.86 -14.85
N THR A 112 2.76 -3.57 -14.79
CA THR A 112 2.38 -2.90 -13.53
C THR A 112 1.18 -3.59 -12.88
N ARG A 113 0.13 -3.90 -13.64
CA ARG A 113 -1.03 -4.63 -13.11
C ARG A 113 -0.64 -6.00 -12.55
N LYS A 114 0.20 -6.76 -13.26
CA LYS A 114 0.71 -8.05 -12.79
C LYS A 114 1.46 -7.93 -11.46
N LEU A 115 2.38 -6.96 -11.35
CA LEU A 115 3.15 -6.72 -10.11
C LEU A 115 2.24 -6.34 -8.94
N VAL A 116 1.23 -5.49 -9.18
CA VAL A 116 0.22 -5.14 -8.17
C VAL A 116 -0.56 -6.38 -7.72
N ALA A 117 -1.04 -7.20 -8.66
CA ALA A 117 -1.76 -8.43 -8.31
C ALA A 117 -0.89 -9.41 -7.50
N GLN A 118 0.39 -9.56 -7.86
CA GLN A 118 1.35 -10.39 -7.11
C GLN A 118 1.60 -9.84 -5.71
N LEU A 119 1.74 -8.52 -5.55
CA LEU A 119 1.88 -7.88 -4.23
C LEU A 119 0.64 -8.17 -3.36
N LEU A 120 -0.56 -8.01 -3.91
CA LEU A 120 -1.80 -8.24 -3.16
C LEU A 120 -1.97 -9.71 -2.77
N ALA A 121 -1.66 -10.64 -3.68
CA ALA A 121 -1.68 -12.08 -3.37
C ALA A 121 -0.68 -12.43 -2.25
N ALA A 122 0.56 -11.95 -2.36
CA ALA A 122 1.57 -12.16 -1.32
C ALA A 122 1.16 -11.53 0.02
N PHE A 123 0.56 -10.33 0.00
CA PHE A 123 0.07 -9.67 1.20
C PHE A 123 -1.11 -10.41 1.83
N ALA A 124 -2.04 -10.93 1.02
CA ALA A 124 -3.17 -11.71 1.50
C ALA A 124 -2.74 -12.95 2.27
N ASP A 125 -1.69 -13.61 1.80
CA ASP A 125 -1.14 -14.82 2.40
C ASP A 125 -0.28 -14.53 3.65
N TRP A 126 0.52 -13.47 3.59
CA TRP A 126 1.50 -13.12 4.61
C TRP A 126 0.89 -12.37 5.80
N ALA A 127 0.00 -11.40 5.55
CA ALA A 127 -0.52 -10.51 6.58
C ALA A 127 -1.20 -11.23 7.77
N PRO A 128 -2.01 -12.29 7.58
CA PRO A 128 -2.61 -13.04 8.69
C PRO A 128 -1.61 -13.76 9.58
N ARG A 129 -0.40 -14.07 9.07
CA ARG A 129 0.65 -14.77 9.84
C ARG A 129 1.41 -13.82 10.77
N VAL A 130 1.38 -12.53 10.44
CA VAL A 130 2.12 -11.47 11.14
C VAL A 130 1.21 -10.62 12.04
N GLY A 131 -0.06 -10.44 11.65
CA GLY A 131 -1.01 -9.54 12.32
C GLY A 131 -1.61 -10.03 13.65
N THR A 132 -1.20 -11.19 14.16
CA THR A 132 -1.88 -11.86 15.28
C THR A 132 -1.21 -11.61 16.64
N ALA A 133 0.05 -11.16 16.68
CA ALA A 133 0.78 -11.00 17.94
C ALA A 133 0.47 -9.70 18.71
N ALA A 134 -0.12 -8.68 18.07
CA ALA A 134 -0.28 -7.35 18.68
C ALA A 134 -1.62 -7.10 19.40
N GLY A 135 -2.57 -8.04 19.29
CA GLY A 135 -3.88 -7.96 19.97
C GLY A 135 -3.94 -8.61 21.35
N ALA A 136 -2.99 -9.49 21.68
CA ALA A 136 -3.05 -10.32 22.88
C ALA A 136 -2.59 -9.62 24.18
N THR A 137 -1.97 -8.44 24.09
CA THR A 137 -1.34 -7.76 25.24
C THR A 137 -2.12 -6.54 25.77
N ARG A 138 -3.42 -6.41 25.48
CA ARG A 138 -4.26 -5.31 26.00
C ARG A 138 -5.45 -5.79 26.85
N ALA A 139 -5.22 -6.82 27.65
CA ALA A 139 -6.11 -7.20 28.74
C ALA A 139 -5.26 -7.53 29.99
N SER A 140 -4.76 -6.47 30.64
CA SER A 140 -4.25 -6.48 32.01
C SER A 140 -4.18 -5.04 32.50
#